data_AF-A0ABD0N385-F1
#
_entry.id   AF-A0ABD0N385-F1
#
_cell.length_a   1.000
_cell.length_b   1.000
_cell.length_c   1.000
_cell.angle_alpha   90.00
_cell.angle_beta   90.00
_cell.angle_gamma   90.00
#
_symmetry.space_group_name_H-M   'P 1'
#
loop_
_entity.id
_entity.type
_entity.pdbx_description
1 polymer ?
#
loop_
_entity_poly.entity_id
_entity_poly.type
_entity_poly.pdbx_seq_one_letter_code
_entity_poly.pdbx_strand_id
1 'polypeptide(L)' 'DYPAGTWLGDENNPEMRVRCPVSPADMLHISTNCRTAEKMALTLLDYLFHREVQAVSNLSGQGKHGKKQLDPLMIYGIR' A
#
# COMPACT_ATOMS: atom_id res chain seq x y z
N ASP A 1 -11.72 -9.27 3.38
CA ASP A 1 -10.95 -9.52 4.60
C ASP A 1 -9.73 -10.37 4.22
N TYR A 2 -8.55 -10.09 4.79
CA TYR A 2 -7.29 -10.73 4.42
C TYR A 2 -6.79 -11.63 5.55
N PRO A 3 -7.23 -12.90 5.64
CA PRO A 3 -6.90 -13.79 6.76
C PRO A 3 -5.40 -14.06 6.85
N ALA A 4 -4.72 -14.21 5.72
CA ALA A 4 -3.26 -14.37 5.63
C ALA A 4 -2.48 -13.04 5.47
N GLY A 5 -3.17 -11.91 5.61
CA GLY A 5 -2.60 -10.59 5.41
C GLY A 5 -1.84 -10.04 6.62
N THR A 6 -1.41 -8.80 6.51
CA THR A 6 -0.75 -8.02 7.57
C THR A 6 -1.51 -6.72 7.83
N TRP A 7 -1.11 -6.02 8.90
CA TRP A 7 -1.59 -4.68 9.20
C TRP A 7 -0.53 -3.65 8.79
N LEU A 8 -0.96 -2.60 8.12
CA LEU A 8 -0.18 -1.39 7.85
C LEU A 8 -0.71 -0.21 8.67
N GLY A 9 0.11 0.81 8.89
CA GLY A 9 -0.22 1.98 9.73
C GLY A 9 0.37 1.89 11.15
N ASP A 10 -0.20 2.65 12.08
CA ASP A 10 0.32 2.79 13.45
C ASP A 10 0.01 1.56 14.31
N GLU A 11 1.05 0.86 14.77
CA GLU A 11 0.91 -0.32 15.64
C GLU A 11 0.24 0.01 16.98
N ASN A 12 0.38 1.23 17.48
CA ASN A 12 -0.18 1.68 18.76
C ASN A 12 -1.63 2.16 18.65
N ASN A 13 -2.15 2.33 17.44
CA ASN A 13 -3.52 2.78 17.21
C ASN A 13 -4.28 1.83 16.28
N PRO A 14 -5.00 0.83 16.83
CA PRO A 14 -5.73 -0.15 16.05
C PRO A 14 -6.73 0.42 15.03
N GLU A 15 -7.33 1.57 15.34
CA GLU A 15 -8.30 2.26 14.47
C GLU A 15 -7.65 2.91 13.24
N MET A 16 -6.34 3.16 13.31
CA MET A 16 -5.55 3.76 12.22
C MET A 16 -4.75 2.71 11.43
N ARG A 17 -5.07 1.42 11.59
CA ARG A 17 -4.44 0.34 10.83
C ARG A 17 -5.31 -0.14 9.69
N VAL A 18 -4.66 -0.51 8.60
CA VAL A 18 -5.30 -1.07 7.41
C VAL A 18 -4.88 -2.51 7.24
N ARG A 19 -5.86 -3.40 7.14
CA ARG A 19 -5.62 -4.81 6.80
C ARG A 19 -5.31 -4.88 5.31
N CYS A 20 -4.17 -5.47 4.94
CA CYS A 20 -3.71 -5.54 3.55
C CYS A 20 -3.36 -6.98 3.13
N PRO A 21 -3.38 -7.29 1.81
CA PRO A 21 -3.07 -8.61 1.27
C PRO A 21 -1.57 -8.92 1.19
N VAL A 22 -0.74 -8.30 2.04
CA VAL A 22 0.70 -8.61 2.10
C VAL A 22 0.92 -9.70 3.14
N SER A 23 1.69 -10.73 2.81
CA SER A 23 1.97 -11.81 3.76
C SER A 23 2.97 -11.35 4.84
N PRO A 24 2.99 -11.96 6.03
CA PRO A 24 4.01 -11.66 7.04
C PRO A 24 5.45 -11.87 6.54
N ALA A 25 5.67 -12.87 5.68
CA ALA A 25 6.99 -13.15 5.09
C ALA A 25 7.43 -12.03 4.14
N ASP A 26 6.53 -11.57 3.28
CA ASP A 26 6.80 -10.44 2.37
C ASP A 26 7.00 -9.15 3.15
N MET A 27 6.19 -8.91 4.19
CA MET A 27 6.34 -7.72 5.03
C MET A 27 7.70 -7.69 5.74
N LEU A 28 8.15 -8.83 6.26
CA LEU A 28 9.50 -8.97 6.83
C LEU A 28 10.58 -8.71 5.78
N HIS A 29 10.39 -9.21 4.55
CA HIS A 29 11.32 -8.95 3.46
C HIS A 29 11.38 -7.45 3.11
N ILE A 30 10.23 -6.79 3.01
CA ILE A 30 10.11 -5.35 2.73
C ILE A 30 10.81 -4.55 3.83
N SER A 31 10.49 -4.80 5.10
CA SER A 31 11.05 -4.05 6.24
C SER A 31 12.57 -4.22 6.35
N THR A 32 13.09 -5.40 6.00
CA THR A 32 14.54 -5.69 6.04
C THR A 32 15.32 -5.05 4.89
N ASN A 33 14.72 -4.96 3.69
CA ASN A 33 15.43 -4.56 2.47
C ASN A 33 15.15 -3.12 1.99
N CYS A 34 14.09 -2.49 2.50
CA CYS A 34 13.74 -1.11 2.20
C CYS A 34 14.29 -0.17 3.27
N ARG A 35 15.49 0.37 3.03
CA ARG A 35 16.20 1.24 3.99
C ARG A 35 15.75 2.70 4.00
N THR A 36 14.86 3.09 3.09
CA THR A 36 14.30 4.44 3.01
C THR A 36 12.78 4.37 2.95
N ALA A 37 12.11 5.39 3.49
CA ALA A 37 10.66 5.50 3.45
C ALA A 37 10.13 5.47 2.01
N GLU A 38 10.80 6.17 1.09
CA GLU A 38 10.46 6.18 -0.34
C GLU A 38 10.51 4.77 -0.95
N LYS A 39 11.62 4.04 -0.73
CA LYS A 39 11.76 2.67 -1.27
C LYS A 39 10.71 1.73 -0.68
N MET A 40 10.41 1.88 0.61
CA MET A 40 9.37 1.09 1.28
C MET A 40 7.99 1.38 0.70
N ALA A 41 7.63 2.65 0.52
CA ALA A 41 6.36 3.06 -0.06
C ALA A 41 6.20 2.57 -1.51
N LEU A 42 7.23 2.70 -2.36
CA LEU A 42 7.21 2.18 -3.72
C LEU A 42 7.07 0.66 -3.76
N THR A 43 7.78 -0.05 -2.88
CA THR A 43 7.68 -1.51 -2.80
C THR A 43 6.27 -1.93 -2.35
N LEU A 44 5.71 -1.28 -1.33
CA LEU A 44 4.34 -1.54 -0.90
C LEU A 44 3.31 -1.23 -1.99
N LEU A 45 3.50 -0.16 -2.77
CA LEU A 45 2.65 0.11 -3.94
C LEU A 45 2.65 -1.05 -4.95
N ASP A 46 3.81 -1.66 -5.20
CA ASP A 46 3.94 -2.81 -6.09
C ASP A 46 3.26 -4.08 -5.55
N TYR A 47 3.26 -4.28 -4.23
CA TYR A 47 2.53 -5.40 -3.61
C TYR A 47 1.01 -5.16 -3.57
N LEU A 48 0.58 -3.92 -3.34
CA LEU A 48 -0.83 -3.59 -3.13
C LEU A 48 -1.60 -3.32 -4.43
N PHE A 49 -0.91 -2.89 -5.49
CA PHE A 49 -1.53 -2.52 -6.75
C PHE A 49 -0.79 -3.16 -7.93
N HIS A 50 -1.51 -3.98 -8.70
CA HIS A 50 -1.02 -4.48 -9.98
C HIS A 50 -0.58 -3.33 -10.89
N ARG A 51 0.49 -3.56 -11.67
CA ARG A 51 1.05 -2.56 -12.60
C ARG A 51 0.02 -1.96 -13.56
N GLU A 52 -0.95 -2.75 -14.02
CA GLU A 52 -2.04 -2.26 -14.88
C GLU A 52 -2.91 -1.22 -14.17
N VAL A 53 -3.20 -1.44 -12.88
CA VAL A 53 -3.93 -0.48 -12.04
C VAL A 53 -3.10 0.78 -11.83
N GLN A 54 -1.80 0.64 -11.52
CA GLN A 54 -0.91 1.79 -11.35
C GLN A 54 -0.81 2.64 -12.62
N ALA A 55 -0.79 2.03 -13.80
CA ALA A 55 -0.69 2.74 -15.08
C ALA A 55 -1.88 3.70 -15.33
N VAL A 56 -3.09 3.25 -14.98
CA VAL A 56 -4.35 3.98 -15.24
C VAL A 56 -4.88 4.76 -14.04
N SER A 57 -4.17 4.74 -12.90
CA SER A 57 -4.63 5.36 -11.65
C SER A 57 -3.65 6.39 -11.11
N ASN A 58 -4.12 7.23 -10.19
CA ASN A 58 -3.30 8.16 -9.41
C ASN A 58 -3.89 8.32 -7.99
N LEU A 59 -3.27 9.17 -7.17
CA LEU A 59 -3.65 9.34 -5.76
C LEU A 59 -5.04 9.97 -5.55
N SER A 60 -5.50 10.83 -6.47
CA SER A 60 -6.71 11.66 -6.28
C SER A 60 -7.88 11.32 -7.20
N GLY A 61 -7.66 10.52 -8.24
CA GLY A 61 -8.63 10.32 -9.33
C GLY A 61 -8.86 11.56 -10.20
N GLN A 62 -8.08 12.64 -9.97
CA GLN A 62 -8.24 13.90 -10.68
C GLN A 62 -7.12 14.09 -11.70
N GLY A 63 -7.40 14.84 -12.76
CA GLY A 63 -6.41 15.28 -13.74
C GLY A 63 -6.87 15.16 -15.19
N LYS A 64 -6.06 15.72 -16.10
CA LYS A 64 -6.36 15.84 -17.54
C LYS A 64 -6.64 14.49 -18.24
N HIS A 65 -6.12 13.40 -17.69
CA HIS A 65 -6.15 12.07 -18.33
C HIS A 65 -7.25 11.15 -17.80
N GLY A 66 -8.15 11.62 -16.92
CA GLY A 66 -9.25 10.79 -16.40
C GLY A 66 -8.78 9.54 -15.66
N LYS A 67 -7.60 9.60 -15.00
CA LYS A 67 -7.05 8.48 -14.23
C LYS A 67 -7.95 8.16 -13.04
N LYS A 68 -8.09 6.88 -12.71
CA LYS A 68 -8.86 6.44 -11.55
C LYS A 68 -8.13 6.75 -10.25
N GLN A 69 -8.86 6.91 -9.15
CA GLN A 69 -8.24 6.98 -7.84
C GLN A 69 -7.79 5.58 -7.43
N LEU A 70 -6.56 5.46 -6.90
CA LEU A 70 -6.14 4.26 -6.17
C LEU A 70 -7.02 4.07 -4.93
N ASP A 71 -7.18 2.83 -4.47
CA ASP A 71 -7.93 2.53 -3.25
C ASP A 71 -7.41 3.42 -2.10
N PRO A 72 -8.22 4.39 -1.61
CA PRO A 72 -7.76 5.35 -0.61
C PRO A 72 -7.37 4.68 0.71
N LEU A 73 -7.98 3.55 1.03
CA LEU A 73 -7.69 2.80 2.25
C LEU A 73 -6.30 2.15 2.16
N MET A 74 -5.97 1.56 1.01
CA MET A 74 -4.63 0.97 0.82
C MET A 74 -3.53 2.04 0.78
N ILE A 75 -3.81 3.21 0.18
CA ILE A 75 -2.89 4.36 0.22
C ILE A 75 -2.73 4.89 1.65
N TYR A 76 -3.82 4.97 2.43
CA TYR A 76 -3.75 5.37 3.83
C TYR A 76 -2.87 4.43 4.66
N GLY A 77 -2.92 3.12 4.40
CA GLY A 77 -2.05 2.16 5.08
C GLY A 77 -0.55 2.39 4.84
N ILE A 78 -0.14 2.90 3.68
CA ILE A 78 1.27 3.19 3.39
C ILE A 78 1.80 4.44 4.12
N ARG A 79 0.90 5.32 4.57
CA ARG A 79 1.23 6.66 5.07
C ARG A 79 1.92 6.68 6.43
#